data_AF-A0A8H3USS9-F1
#
_entry.id   AF-A0A8H3USS9-F1
#
_cell.length_a   1.000
_cell.length_b   1.000
_cell.length_c   1.000
_cell.angle_alpha   90.00
_cell.angle_beta   90.00
_cell.angle_gamma   90.00
#
_symmetry.space_group_name_H-M   'P 1'
#
loop_
_entity.id
_entity.type
_entity.pdbx_description
1 polymer ?
#
loop_
_entity_poly.entity_id
_entity_poly.type
_entity_poly.pdbx_seq_one_letter_code
_entity_poly.pdbx_strand_id
1 'polypeptide(L)'
;MRLFLLPISTRRTLIYCDKNTIQNAAANLAPGQKPPILDRITTKAADTWAGFEKAESGWKKHLTNYGNMVLRRIPYEEWGLKSIPALSETRRDELEEAVVQGAKGKVEVLFPGIYLNEGRVLETLKKLATERQALHKSKMFWSLGIAPLTAPFMLVPVVPNIPFFYMVFRGWSHWRALNGSRHLEFLTKNPTLLSPKASPILDNLYTAGLLHPTRAESREASSPTPEQISQVSRLIETRGNEGKKDVMLLQRWNGKILAEEFKLPEMEVEIERAVEQVEAAIIKAEEAKIEKDKVDTAEADEKEADAKVKIAKAAEDVKKSAAEVKEKI
;
A
#
# COMPACT_ATOMS: atom_id res chain seq x y z
N MET A 1 -8.78 -11.22 -16.69
CA MET A 1 -8.18 -10.16 -15.84
C MET A 1 -7.11 -10.81 -15.00
N ARG A 2 -5.96 -10.14 -14.81
CA ARG A 2 -4.83 -10.69 -14.05
C ARG A 2 -4.48 -9.74 -12.91
N LEU A 3 -4.52 -10.25 -11.69
CA LEU A 3 -4.16 -9.55 -10.47
C LEU A 3 -2.81 -10.06 -9.98
N PHE A 4 -1.98 -9.15 -9.50
CA PHE A 4 -0.75 -9.43 -8.80
C PHE A 4 -0.96 -9.08 -7.34
N LEU A 5 -0.64 -10.02 -6.47
CA LEU A 5 -0.65 -9.83 -5.02
C LEU A 5 0.80 -9.91 -4.55
N LEU A 6 1.39 -8.75 -4.29
CA LEU A 6 2.83 -8.56 -4.10
C LEU A 6 3.11 -8.18 -2.63
N PRO A 7 3.60 -9.11 -1.80
CA PRO A 7 4.04 -8.80 -0.45
C PRO A 7 5.18 -7.77 -0.46
N ILE A 8 4.94 -6.58 0.08
CA ILE A 8 5.98 -5.54 0.21
C ILE A 8 6.79 -5.82 1.48
N SER A 9 6.10 -6.23 2.54
CA SER A 9 6.67 -6.73 3.78
C SER A 9 5.90 -7.98 4.23
N THR A 10 6.37 -8.62 5.29
CA THR A 10 5.71 -9.80 5.89
C THR A 10 4.26 -9.57 6.33
N ARG A 11 3.83 -8.31 6.50
CA ARG A 11 2.48 -7.95 6.94
C ARG A 11 1.69 -7.07 5.95
N ARG A 12 2.34 -6.56 4.91
CA ARG A 12 1.74 -5.57 4.00
C ARG A 12 1.91 -6.01 2.55
N THR A 13 0.83 -5.89 1.80
CA THR A 13 0.73 -6.45 0.46
C THR A 13 0.15 -5.40 -0.49
N LEU A 14 0.83 -5.18 -1.59
CA LEU A 14 0.36 -4.38 -2.71
C LEU A 14 -0.50 -5.27 -3.62
N ILE A 15 -1.67 -4.78 -4.00
CA ILE A 15 -2.44 -5.34 -5.11
C ILE A 15 -2.23 -4.51 -6.37
N TYR A 16 -2.01 -5.17 -7.50
CA TYR A 16 -1.90 -4.52 -8.80
C TYR A 16 -2.67 -5.30 -9.85
N CYS A 17 -3.51 -4.63 -10.62
CA CYS A 17 -4.21 -5.21 -11.75
C CYS A 17 -3.46 -4.91 -13.04
N ASP A 18 -3.19 -5.95 -13.82
CA ASP A 18 -2.69 -5.82 -15.17
C ASP A 18 -3.72 -5.09 -16.05
N LYS A 19 -3.39 -3.83 -16.36
CA LYS A 19 -4.23 -2.97 -17.18
C LYS A 19 -4.19 -3.33 -18.66
N ASN A 20 -3.20 -4.09 -19.14
CA ASN A 20 -3.16 -4.50 -20.54
C ASN A 20 -4.36 -5.37 -20.90
N THR A 21 -4.91 -6.13 -19.94
CA THR A 21 -6.17 -6.88 -20.17
C THR A 21 -7.38 -5.95 -20.39
N ILE A 22 -7.35 -4.74 -19.84
CA ILE A 22 -8.46 -3.76 -19.87
C ILE A 22 -8.26 -2.74 -20.99
N GLN A 23 -7.02 -2.32 -21.26
CA GLN A 23 -6.67 -1.48 -22.40
C GLN A 23 -6.87 -2.21 -23.72
N ASN A 24 -6.66 -3.53 -23.75
CA ASN A 24 -7.07 -4.35 -24.89
C ASN A 24 -8.59 -4.31 -25.10
N ALA A 25 -9.42 -4.11 -24.06
CA ALA A 25 -10.86 -3.92 -24.24
C ALA A 25 -11.20 -2.57 -24.91
N ALA A 26 -10.40 -1.51 -24.68
CA ALA A 26 -10.50 -0.26 -25.42
C ALA A 26 -9.95 -0.37 -26.86
N ALA A 27 -8.93 -1.20 -27.08
CA ALA A 27 -8.45 -1.57 -28.42
C ALA A 27 -9.40 -2.50 -29.17
N ASN A 28 -10.29 -3.20 -28.45
CA ASN A 28 -11.39 -4.01 -29.00
C ASN A 28 -12.66 -3.19 -29.30
N LEU A 29 -12.62 -1.86 -29.15
CA LEU A 29 -13.70 -1.01 -29.65
C LEU A 29 -13.79 -1.18 -31.17
N ALA A 30 -15.00 -1.37 -31.69
CA ALA A 30 -15.21 -1.50 -33.12
C ALA A 30 -14.66 -0.25 -33.86
N PRO A 31 -14.16 -0.39 -35.10
CA PRO A 31 -13.64 0.74 -35.87
C PRO A 31 -14.63 1.92 -35.87
N GLY A 32 -14.21 3.06 -35.32
CA GLY A 32 -15.04 4.27 -35.24
C GLY A 32 -15.73 4.52 -33.88
N GLN A 33 -15.71 3.57 -32.94
CA GLN A 33 -16.19 3.82 -31.58
C GLN A 33 -15.19 4.64 -30.76
N LYS A 34 -15.68 5.71 -30.13
CA LYS A 34 -14.88 6.54 -29.22
C LYS A 34 -14.88 5.92 -27.82
N PRO A 35 -13.76 5.97 -27.09
CA PRO A 35 -13.73 5.53 -25.70
C PRO A 35 -14.70 6.36 -24.83
N PRO A 36 -15.13 5.82 -23.68
CA PRO A 36 -15.99 6.52 -22.72
C PRO A 36 -15.49 7.93 -22.41
N ILE A 37 -16.41 8.87 -22.22
CA ILE A 37 -16.07 10.30 -21.98
C ILE A 37 -15.13 10.46 -20.78
N LEU A 38 -15.35 9.68 -19.71
CA LEU A 38 -14.50 9.70 -18.52
C LEU A 38 -13.05 9.28 -18.83
N ASP A 39 -12.87 8.27 -19.67
CA ASP A 39 -11.54 7.82 -20.08
C ASP A 39 -10.86 8.90 -20.90
N ARG A 40 -11.59 9.53 -21.83
CA ARG A 40 -11.06 10.65 -22.65
C ARG A 40 -10.62 11.84 -21.79
N ILE A 41 -11.40 12.21 -20.78
CA ILE A 41 -11.05 13.28 -19.85
C ILE A 41 -9.80 12.89 -19.04
N THR A 42 -9.75 11.65 -18.56
CA THR A 42 -8.63 11.13 -17.76
C THR A 42 -7.34 11.11 -18.59
N THR A 43 -7.39 10.59 -19.83
CA THR A 43 -6.25 10.58 -20.75
C THR A 43 -5.79 12.00 -21.07
N LYS A 44 -6.70 12.91 -21.40
CA LYS A 44 -6.33 14.31 -21.67
C LYS A 44 -5.68 14.99 -20.45
N ALA A 45 -6.16 14.70 -19.24
CA ALA A 45 -5.56 15.21 -18.02
C ALA A 45 -4.15 14.63 -17.80
N ALA A 46 -3.96 13.33 -18.04
CA ALA A 46 -2.65 12.68 -17.96
C ALA A 46 -1.67 13.23 -18.99
N ASP A 47 -2.10 13.41 -20.25
CA ASP A 47 -1.26 13.99 -21.32
C ASP A 47 -0.87 15.43 -21.02
N THR A 48 -1.80 16.21 -20.47
CA THR A 48 -1.54 17.60 -20.04
C THR A 48 -0.52 17.63 -18.91
N TRP A 49 -0.66 16.73 -17.92
CA TRP A 49 0.29 16.60 -16.80
C TRP A 49 1.68 16.19 -17.30
N ALA A 50 1.78 15.19 -18.16
CA ALA A 50 3.03 14.76 -18.78
C ALA A 50 3.67 15.89 -19.60
N GLY A 51 2.86 16.70 -20.28
CA GLY A 51 3.33 17.91 -20.96
C GLY A 51 3.93 18.94 -20.00
N PHE A 52 3.37 19.09 -18.79
CA PHE A 52 3.91 19.99 -17.77
C PHE A 52 5.22 19.46 -17.16
N GLU A 53 5.36 18.13 -17.01
CA GLU A 53 6.58 17.51 -16.46
C GLU A 53 7.81 17.70 -17.37
N LYS A 54 7.57 17.74 -18.69
CA LYS A 54 8.58 18.00 -19.73
C LYS A 54 9.07 19.45 -19.77
N ALA A 55 8.42 20.37 -19.07
CA ALA A 55 8.90 21.76 -19.01
C ALA A 55 10.27 21.81 -18.30
N GLU A 56 11.23 22.52 -18.91
CA GLU A 56 12.58 22.66 -18.36
C GLU A 56 12.60 23.55 -17.11
N SER A 57 11.74 24.57 -17.05
CA SER A 57 11.66 25.52 -15.93
C SER A 57 10.29 26.22 -15.86
N GLY A 58 10.08 27.06 -14.83
CA GLY A 58 8.87 27.86 -14.64
C GLY A 58 7.78 27.17 -13.81
N TRP A 59 6.62 27.84 -13.70
CA TRP A 59 5.55 27.43 -12.77
C TRP A 59 5.05 26.00 -13.02
N LYS A 60 5.03 25.52 -14.27
CA LYS A 60 4.64 24.15 -14.64
C LYS A 60 5.59 23.12 -14.03
N LYS A 61 6.90 23.38 -14.07
CA LYS A 61 7.92 22.50 -13.49
C LYS A 61 7.85 22.50 -11.96
N HIS A 62 7.70 23.67 -11.35
CA HIS A 62 7.49 23.77 -9.90
C HIS A 62 6.20 23.05 -9.45
N LEU A 63 5.11 23.25 -10.18
CA LEU A 63 3.82 22.62 -9.92
C LEU A 63 3.90 21.10 -10.02
N THR A 64 4.53 20.57 -11.07
CA THR A 64 4.65 19.12 -11.25
C THR A 64 5.60 18.49 -10.23
N ASN A 65 6.71 19.14 -9.90
CA ASN A 65 7.61 18.69 -8.83
C ASN A 65 6.87 18.62 -7.48
N TYR A 66 6.19 19.70 -7.09
CA TYR A 66 5.43 19.74 -5.84
C TYR A 66 4.23 18.79 -5.86
N GLY A 67 3.49 18.76 -6.98
CA GLY A 67 2.37 17.88 -7.19
C GLY A 67 2.77 16.41 -7.06
N ASN A 68 3.89 16.01 -7.67
CA ASN A 68 4.44 14.65 -7.54
C ASN A 68 4.83 14.33 -6.09
N MET A 69 5.36 15.28 -5.32
CA MET A 69 5.59 15.09 -3.87
C MET A 69 4.27 14.86 -3.12
N VAL A 70 3.21 15.60 -3.45
CA VAL A 70 1.88 15.41 -2.86
C VAL A 70 1.27 14.07 -3.27
N LEU A 71 1.37 13.68 -4.55
CA LEU A 71 0.85 12.41 -5.07
C LEU A 71 1.54 11.20 -4.43
N ARG A 72 2.83 11.30 -4.10
CA ARG A 72 3.57 10.25 -3.36
C ARG A 72 3.02 9.99 -1.96
N ARG A 73 2.32 10.95 -1.35
CA ARG A 73 1.67 10.77 -0.03
C ARG A 73 0.37 9.99 -0.08
N ILE A 74 -0.21 9.80 -1.27
CA ILE A 74 -1.42 8.99 -1.41
C ILE A 74 -1.07 7.55 -1.08
N PRO A 75 -1.80 6.88 -0.18
CA PRO A 75 -1.49 5.52 0.23
C PRO A 75 -1.40 4.55 -0.96
N TYR A 76 -0.39 3.68 -0.96
CA TYR A 76 -0.18 2.72 -2.05
C TYR A 76 -1.38 1.78 -2.24
N GLU A 77 -2.17 1.50 -1.20
CA GLU A 77 -3.39 0.70 -1.30
C GLU A 77 -4.46 1.42 -2.15
N GLU A 78 -4.53 2.75 -2.09
CA GLU A 78 -5.44 3.53 -2.96
C GLU A 78 -5.02 3.38 -4.43
N TRP A 79 -3.72 3.49 -4.71
CA TRP A 79 -3.21 3.32 -6.07
C TRP A 79 -3.36 1.89 -6.60
N GLY A 80 -3.11 0.89 -5.75
CA GLY A 80 -3.37 -0.51 -6.06
C GLY A 80 -4.83 -0.75 -6.43
N LEU A 81 -5.78 -0.25 -5.63
CA LEU A 81 -7.20 -0.37 -5.93
C LEU A 81 -7.62 0.40 -7.19
N LYS A 82 -7.00 1.54 -7.47
CA LYS A 82 -7.26 2.33 -8.70
C LYS A 82 -6.86 1.58 -9.98
N SER A 83 -5.92 0.65 -9.89
CA SER A 83 -5.54 -0.20 -11.04
C SER A 83 -6.66 -1.16 -11.45
N ILE A 84 -7.55 -1.54 -10.51
CA ILE A 84 -8.67 -2.43 -10.76
C ILE A 84 -9.78 -1.67 -11.51
N PRO A 85 -10.34 -2.23 -12.61
CA PRO A 85 -11.40 -1.59 -13.36
C PRO A 85 -12.66 -1.51 -12.50
N ALA A 86 -13.50 -0.51 -12.77
CA ALA A 86 -14.82 -0.49 -12.13
C ALA A 86 -15.63 -1.70 -12.63
N LEU A 87 -16.42 -2.29 -11.73
CA LEU A 87 -17.38 -3.34 -12.11
C LEU A 87 -18.61 -2.67 -12.73
N SER A 88 -18.69 -2.65 -14.06
CA SER A 88 -19.91 -2.20 -14.76
C SER A 88 -21.04 -3.20 -14.52
N GLU A 89 -22.29 -2.75 -14.67
CA GLU A 89 -23.46 -3.64 -14.57
C GLU A 89 -23.37 -4.78 -15.58
N THR A 90 -23.05 -4.47 -16.85
CA THR A 90 -22.82 -5.49 -17.88
C THR A 90 -21.78 -6.53 -17.49
N ARG A 91 -20.64 -6.07 -16.95
CA ARG A 91 -19.56 -6.97 -16.54
C ARG A 91 -19.95 -7.79 -15.32
N ARG A 92 -20.76 -7.22 -14.44
CA ARG A 92 -21.31 -7.92 -13.29
C ARG A 92 -22.22 -9.05 -13.75
N ASP A 93 -23.17 -8.75 -14.63
CA ASP A 93 -24.10 -9.74 -15.16
C ASP A 93 -23.36 -10.87 -15.88
N GLU A 94 -22.36 -10.56 -16.72
CA GLU A 94 -21.49 -11.54 -17.36
C GLU A 94 -20.77 -12.46 -16.35
N LEU A 95 -20.28 -11.89 -15.24
CA LEU A 95 -19.58 -12.65 -14.21
C LEU A 95 -20.54 -13.48 -13.36
N GLU A 96 -21.71 -12.95 -13.03
CA GLU A 96 -22.77 -13.65 -12.29
C GLU A 96 -23.31 -14.83 -13.13
N GLU A 97 -23.57 -14.62 -14.42
CA GLU A 97 -23.94 -15.69 -15.35
C GLU A 97 -22.84 -16.75 -15.45
N ALA A 98 -21.58 -16.34 -15.55
CA ALA A 98 -20.44 -17.27 -15.55
C ALA A 98 -20.37 -18.09 -14.25
N VAL A 99 -20.69 -17.50 -13.09
CA VAL A 99 -20.79 -18.23 -11.81
C VAL A 99 -21.91 -19.28 -11.88
N VAL A 100 -23.09 -18.91 -12.37
CA VAL A 100 -24.24 -19.81 -12.52
C VAL A 100 -23.93 -20.97 -13.47
N GLN A 101 -23.22 -20.70 -14.57
CA GLN A 101 -22.74 -21.70 -15.53
C GLN A 101 -21.56 -22.55 -15.00
N GLY A 102 -21.12 -22.33 -13.76
CA GLY A 102 -20.03 -23.07 -13.14
C GLY A 102 -18.64 -22.75 -13.71
N ALA A 103 -18.48 -21.62 -14.40
CA ALA A 103 -17.21 -21.20 -14.93
C ALA A 103 -16.20 -20.92 -13.80
N LYS A 104 -14.96 -21.36 -14.00
CA LYS A 104 -13.88 -21.22 -13.02
C LYS A 104 -12.74 -20.38 -13.57
N GLY A 105 -12.03 -19.68 -12.68
CA GLY A 105 -10.74 -19.05 -13.00
C GLY A 105 -10.80 -17.94 -14.05
N LYS A 106 -11.85 -17.12 -14.04
CA LYS A 106 -11.96 -15.93 -14.91
C LYS A 106 -10.95 -14.84 -14.56
N VAL A 107 -10.45 -14.83 -13.32
CA VAL A 107 -9.47 -13.87 -12.81
C VAL A 107 -8.28 -14.62 -12.23
N GLU A 108 -7.12 -14.46 -12.86
CA GLU A 108 -5.87 -15.03 -12.36
C GLU A 108 -5.31 -14.14 -11.24
N VAL A 109 -4.86 -14.75 -10.14
CA VAL A 109 -4.20 -14.06 -9.03
C VAL A 109 -2.79 -14.62 -8.89
N LEU A 110 -1.81 -13.88 -9.38
CA LEU A 110 -0.40 -14.22 -9.27
C LEU A 110 0.19 -13.71 -7.96
N PHE A 111 0.92 -14.58 -7.27
CA PHE A 111 1.61 -14.26 -6.03
C PHE A 111 2.89 -15.10 -5.89
N PRO A 112 3.91 -14.62 -5.15
CA PRO A 112 5.05 -15.47 -4.78
C PRO A 112 4.63 -16.48 -3.71
N GLY A 113 4.58 -17.77 -4.05
CA GLY A 113 4.09 -18.82 -3.15
C GLY A 113 4.96 -19.02 -1.91
N ILE A 114 6.26 -18.73 -2.02
CA ILE A 114 7.22 -18.85 -0.92
C ILE A 114 7.05 -17.72 0.10
N TYR A 115 6.66 -16.53 -0.37
CA TYR A 115 6.56 -15.33 0.45
C TYR A 115 5.11 -14.97 0.83
N LEU A 116 4.12 -15.59 0.17
CA LEU A 116 2.71 -15.50 0.49
C LEU A 116 2.05 -16.88 0.40
N ASN A 117 1.63 -17.40 1.55
CA ASN A 117 0.91 -18.66 1.62
C ASN A 117 -0.42 -18.58 0.84
N GLU A 118 -0.67 -19.55 -0.04
CA GLU A 118 -1.87 -19.63 -0.87
C GLU A 118 -3.17 -19.56 -0.06
N GLY A 119 -3.22 -20.20 1.11
CA GLY A 119 -4.39 -20.17 1.99
C GLY A 119 -4.73 -18.76 2.51
N ARG A 120 -3.75 -17.85 2.54
CA ARG A 120 -3.95 -16.44 2.94
C ARG A 120 -4.32 -15.51 1.78
N VAL A 121 -4.26 -15.98 0.54
CA VAL A 121 -4.53 -15.12 -0.64
C VAL A 121 -5.95 -14.59 -0.60
N LEU A 122 -6.95 -15.46 -0.43
CA LEU A 122 -8.35 -15.03 -0.39
C LEU A 122 -8.64 -14.07 0.78
N GLU A 123 -8.08 -14.36 1.96
CA GLU A 123 -8.19 -13.50 3.14
C GLU A 123 -7.57 -12.12 2.88
N THR A 124 -6.38 -12.09 2.28
CA THR A 124 -5.66 -10.84 1.96
C THR A 124 -6.45 -10.02 0.95
N LEU A 125 -6.99 -10.65 -0.10
CA LEU A 125 -7.85 -9.96 -1.09
C LEU A 125 -9.11 -9.40 -0.44
N LYS A 126 -9.78 -10.18 0.43
CA LYS A 126 -10.98 -9.73 1.16
C LYS A 126 -10.65 -8.53 2.05
N LYS A 127 -9.54 -8.58 2.79
CA LYS A 127 -9.08 -7.47 3.62
C LYS A 127 -8.87 -6.20 2.78
N LEU A 128 -8.08 -6.30 1.71
CA LEU A 128 -7.82 -5.18 0.78
C LEU A 128 -9.11 -4.63 0.15
N ALA A 129 -10.09 -5.50 -0.12
CA ALA A 129 -11.38 -5.12 -0.68
C ALA A 129 -12.25 -4.33 0.29
N THR A 130 -12.23 -4.62 1.59
CA THR A 130 -13.21 -4.07 2.52
C THR A 130 -12.65 -2.99 3.45
N GLU A 131 -11.38 -3.09 3.84
CA GLU A 131 -10.78 -2.31 4.95
C GLU A 131 -10.91 -0.78 4.77
N ARG A 132 -10.83 -0.28 3.54
CA ARG A 132 -10.80 1.17 3.25
C ARG A 132 -12.01 1.71 2.47
N GLN A 133 -13.05 0.90 2.23
CA GLN A 133 -14.20 1.36 1.45
C GLN A 133 -14.92 2.56 2.11
N ALA A 134 -15.16 2.49 3.42
CA ALA A 134 -15.83 3.56 4.16
C ALA A 134 -15.01 4.88 4.12
N LEU A 135 -13.69 4.76 4.28
CA LEU A 135 -12.77 5.90 4.16
C LEU A 135 -12.85 6.52 2.77
N HIS A 136 -12.74 5.71 1.70
CA HIS A 136 -12.81 6.22 0.33
C HIS A 136 -14.16 6.86 0.02
N LYS A 137 -15.27 6.28 0.48
CA LYS A 137 -16.60 6.88 0.33
C LYS A 137 -16.70 8.23 1.02
N SER A 138 -16.30 8.32 2.29
CA SER A 138 -16.34 9.56 3.06
C SER A 138 -15.43 10.64 2.46
N LYS A 139 -14.18 10.30 2.14
CA LYS A 139 -13.22 11.26 1.58
C LYS A 139 -13.57 11.69 0.16
N MET A 140 -14.18 10.83 -0.65
CA MET A 140 -14.72 11.20 -1.96
C MET A 140 -15.76 12.33 -1.83
N PHE A 141 -16.78 12.14 -1.00
CA PHE A 141 -17.82 13.17 -0.81
C PHE A 141 -17.26 14.43 -0.16
N TRP A 142 -16.33 14.29 0.80
CA TRP A 142 -15.65 15.42 1.41
C TRP A 142 -14.87 16.26 0.39
N SER A 143 -14.07 15.62 -0.47
CA SER A 143 -13.30 16.32 -1.50
C SER A 143 -14.20 17.01 -2.53
N LEU A 144 -15.28 16.34 -2.97
CA LEU A 144 -16.23 16.94 -3.91
C LEU A 144 -17.06 18.08 -3.28
N GLY A 145 -17.39 17.98 -1.99
CA GLY A 145 -18.09 19.04 -1.25
C GLY A 145 -17.24 20.28 -1.03
N ILE A 146 -15.91 20.13 -0.89
CA ILE A 146 -14.99 21.27 -0.72
C ILE A 146 -14.61 21.91 -2.05
N ALA A 147 -14.63 21.16 -3.16
CA ALA A 147 -14.21 21.67 -4.46
C ALA A 147 -14.90 23.01 -4.84
N PRO A 148 -16.22 23.22 -4.69
CA PRO A 148 -16.87 24.50 -4.97
C PRO A 148 -16.30 25.69 -4.16
N LEU A 149 -15.89 25.46 -2.92
CA LEU A 149 -15.30 26.51 -2.07
C LEU A 149 -13.93 26.96 -2.59
N THR A 150 -13.22 26.06 -3.29
CA THR A 150 -11.94 26.37 -3.92
C THR A 150 -12.09 26.94 -5.33
N ALA A 151 -13.29 26.98 -5.90
CA ALA A 151 -13.55 27.47 -7.26
C ALA A 151 -13.19 28.97 -7.51
N PRO A 152 -13.35 29.91 -6.55
CA PRO A 152 -13.09 31.34 -6.77
C PRO A 152 -11.67 31.70 -7.24
N PHE A 153 -10.67 30.84 -7.03
CA PHE A 153 -9.30 31.04 -7.54
C PHE A 153 -9.16 30.86 -9.06
N MET A 154 -10.25 30.60 -9.81
CA MET A 154 -10.22 30.54 -11.28
C MET A 154 -10.00 31.89 -11.98
N LEU A 155 -10.08 33.01 -11.26
CA LEU A 155 -9.97 34.36 -11.84
C LEU A 155 -8.53 34.80 -12.15
N VAL A 156 -7.50 34.01 -11.82
CA VAL A 156 -6.09 34.34 -12.09
C VAL A 156 -5.65 33.78 -13.45
N PRO A 157 -5.29 34.63 -14.44
CA PRO A 157 -5.10 34.19 -15.83
C PRO A 157 -3.80 33.39 -16.09
N VAL A 158 -2.84 33.36 -15.15
CA VAL A 158 -1.50 32.78 -15.37
C VAL A 158 -1.38 31.33 -14.88
N VAL A 159 -2.13 30.95 -13.84
CA VAL A 159 -2.00 29.64 -13.16
C VAL A 159 -3.39 29.01 -13.04
N PRO A 160 -3.59 27.75 -13.46
CA PRO A 160 -4.87 27.08 -13.27
C PRO A 160 -5.18 26.99 -11.77
N ASN A 161 -6.47 26.95 -11.42
CA ASN A 161 -6.91 26.83 -10.03
C ASN A 161 -6.48 25.47 -9.42
N ILE A 162 -5.22 25.37 -8.98
CA ILE A 162 -4.61 24.16 -8.46
C ILE A 162 -5.39 23.60 -7.26
N PRO A 163 -5.84 24.41 -6.29
CA PRO A 163 -6.68 23.91 -5.19
C PRO A 163 -7.94 23.20 -5.68
N PHE A 164 -8.66 23.79 -6.64
CA PHE A 164 -9.86 23.19 -7.22
C PHE A 164 -9.56 21.87 -7.94
N PHE A 165 -8.60 21.88 -8.87
CA PHE A 165 -8.27 20.68 -9.62
C PHE A 165 -7.75 19.56 -8.72
N TYR A 166 -7.00 19.90 -7.66
CA TYR A 166 -6.57 18.92 -6.67
C TYR A 166 -7.76 18.31 -5.93
N MET A 167 -8.74 19.09 -5.49
CA MET A 167 -9.92 18.56 -4.79
C MET A 167 -10.78 17.68 -5.71
N VAL A 168 -11.00 18.09 -6.96
CA VAL A 168 -11.69 17.26 -7.97
C VAL A 168 -10.91 15.96 -8.22
N PHE A 169 -9.59 16.04 -8.40
CA PHE A 169 -8.73 14.88 -8.54
C PHE A 169 -8.82 13.95 -7.32
N ARG A 170 -8.80 14.47 -6.08
CA ARG A 170 -8.94 13.65 -4.86
C ARG A 170 -10.30 12.99 -4.79
N GLY A 171 -11.37 13.69 -5.16
CA GLY A 171 -12.72 13.12 -5.31
C GLY A 171 -12.73 11.96 -6.30
N TRP A 172 -12.21 12.17 -7.51
CA TRP A 172 -12.09 11.12 -8.53
C TRP A 172 -11.19 9.95 -8.09
N SER A 173 -10.07 10.23 -7.43
CA SER A 173 -9.09 9.23 -6.98
C SER A 173 -9.72 8.29 -5.95
N HIS A 174 -10.45 8.85 -4.98
CA HIS A 174 -11.21 8.07 -4.01
C HIS A 174 -12.39 7.32 -4.64
N TRP A 175 -13.09 7.94 -5.60
CA TRP A 175 -14.14 7.25 -6.37
C TRP A 175 -13.57 6.03 -7.13
N ARG A 176 -12.42 6.18 -7.82
CA ARG A 176 -11.76 5.08 -8.53
C ARG A 176 -11.36 3.94 -7.58
N ALA A 177 -10.72 4.26 -6.45
CA ALA A 177 -10.35 3.26 -5.45
C ALA A 177 -11.57 2.56 -4.82
N LEU A 178 -12.66 3.29 -4.58
CA LEU A 178 -13.92 2.72 -4.07
C LEU A 178 -14.54 1.72 -5.07
N ASN A 179 -14.53 2.04 -6.37
CA ASN A 179 -15.05 1.11 -7.38
C ASN A 179 -14.14 -0.11 -7.57
N GLY A 180 -12.82 0.07 -7.53
CA GLY A 180 -11.87 -1.03 -7.58
C GLY A 180 -12.02 -1.98 -6.38
N SER A 181 -12.19 -1.43 -5.18
CA SER A 181 -12.43 -2.23 -3.96
C SER A 181 -13.77 -2.97 -3.96
N ARG A 182 -14.84 -2.36 -4.49
CA ARG A 182 -16.13 -3.05 -4.68
C ARG A 182 -16.05 -4.18 -5.70
N HIS A 183 -15.33 -3.98 -6.80
CA HIS A 183 -15.08 -5.05 -7.77
C HIS A 183 -14.30 -6.19 -7.11
N LEU A 184 -13.25 -5.87 -6.36
CA LEU A 184 -12.49 -6.87 -5.63
C LEU A 184 -13.36 -7.61 -4.60
N GLU A 185 -14.23 -6.89 -3.88
CA GLU A 185 -15.17 -7.48 -2.92
C GLU A 185 -16.12 -8.46 -3.61
N PHE A 186 -16.68 -8.08 -4.76
CA PHE A 186 -17.51 -8.96 -5.57
C PHE A 186 -16.78 -10.26 -5.95
N LEU A 187 -15.51 -10.19 -6.37
CA LEU A 187 -14.71 -11.37 -6.69
C LEU A 187 -14.46 -12.25 -5.47
N THR A 188 -14.18 -11.64 -4.30
CA THR A 188 -13.94 -12.41 -3.06
C THR A 188 -15.20 -13.09 -2.52
N LYS A 189 -16.39 -12.56 -2.84
CA LYS A 189 -17.69 -13.20 -2.55
C LYS A 189 -17.99 -14.37 -3.51
N ASN A 190 -17.35 -14.40 -4.68
CA ASN A 190 -17.50 -15.42 -5.71
C ASN A 190 -16.14 -16.11 -5.99
N PRO A 191 -15.57 -16.84 -5.02
CA PRO A 191 -14.19 -17.32 -5.11
C PRO A 191 -13.93 -18.29 -6.26
N THR A 192 -14.96 -18.93 -6.82
CA THR A 192 -14.86 -19.77 -8.03
C THR A 192 -14.33 -19.02 -9.25
N LEU A 193 -14.55 -17.69 -9.30
CA LEU A 193 -14.03 -16.82 -10.35
C LEU A 193 -12.52 -16.56 -10.22
N LEU A 194 -11.97 -16.70 -9.02
CA LEU A 194 -10.56 -16.48 -8.73
C LEU A 194 -9.77 -17.76 -8.99
N SER A 195 -8.62 -17.62 -9.65
CA SER A 195 -7.61 -18.67 -9.79
C SER A 195 -6.32 -18.18 -9.16
N PRO A 196 -6.09 -18.45 -7.86
CA PRO A 196 -4.78 -18.29 -7.24
C PRO A 196 -3.75 -19.14 -7.99
N LYS A 197 -2.63 -18.52 -8.36
CA LYS A 197 -1.51 -19.17 -9.06
C LYS A 197 -0.20 -18.71 -8.41
N ALA A 198 0.41 -19.58 -7.62
CA ALA A 198 1.76 -19.38 -7.14
C ALA A 198 2.72 -19.27 -8.34
N SER A 199 3.56 -18.25 -8.35
CA SER A 199 4.46 -17.96 -9.47
C SER A 199 5.91 -18.22 -9.07
N PRO A 200 6.55 -19.27 -9.62
CA PRO A 200 7.97 -19.53 -9.42
C PRO A 200 8.84 -18.37 -9.91
N ILE A 201 8.38 -17.65 -10.94
CA ILE A 201 9.07 -16.45 -11.44
C ILE A 201 9.09 -15.36 -10.36
N LEU A 202 7.96 -15.11 -9.69
CA LEU A 202 7.92 -14.16 -8.56
C LEU A 202 8.80 -14.65 -7.41
N ASP A 203 8.76 -15.95 -7.07
CA ASP A 203 9.62 -16.50 -6.01
C ASP A 203 11.11 -16.28 -6.30
N ASN A 204 11.53 -16.50 -7.55
CA ASN A 204 12.90 -16.26 -7.99
C ASN A 204 13.28 -14.78 -7.92
N LEU A 205 12.41 -13.88 -8.40
CA LEU A 205 12.68 -12.44 -8.41
C LEU A 205 12.74 -11.84 -7.00
N TYR A 206 11.87 -12.29 -6.09
CA TYR A 206 11.93 -11.88 -4.69
C TYR A 206 13.21 -12.39 -4.03
N THR A 207 13.55 -13.66 -4.25
CA THR A 207 14.77 -14.25 -3.67
C THR A 207 16.03 -13.57 -4.18
N ALA A 208 16.14 -13.34 -5.49
CA ALA A 208 17.26 -12.60 -6.08
C ALA A 208 17.34 -11.17 -5.51
N GLY A 209 16.20 -10.52 -5.34
CA GLY A 209 16.08 -9.21 -4.70
C GLY A 209 16.58 -9.13 -3.26
N LEU A 210 16.45 -10.23 -2.52
CA LEU A 210 16.85 -10.33 -1.12
C LEU A 210 18.30 -10.81 -0.95
N LEU A 211 18.84 -11.55 -1.93
CA LEU A 211 20.22 -12.03 -1.93
C LEU A 211 21.21 -10.93 -2.36
N HIS A 212 20.82 -10.08 -3.30
CA HIS A 212 21.71 -9.10 -3.90
C HIS A 212 21.40 -7.68 -3.41
N PRO A 213 22.40 -6.91 -2.96
CA PRO A 213 22.20 -5.55 -2.47
C PRO A 213 21.87 -4.56 -3.58
N THR A 214 22.25 -4.85 -4.83
CA THR A 214 22.06 -3.93 -5.96
C THR A 214 21.37 -4.57 -7.15
N ARG A 215 20.71 -3.72 -7.94
CA ARG A 215 20.03 -4.12 -9.18
C ARG A 215 20.98 -4.70 -10.24
N ALA A 216 22.21 -4.18 -10.33
CA ALA A 216 23.19 -4.66 -11.31
C ALA A 216 23.59 -6.11 -10.98
N GLU A 217 23.96 -6.35 -9.73
CA GLU A 217 24.32 -7.69 -9.24
C GLU A 217 23.16 -8.67 -9.39
N SER A 218 21.92 -8.27 -9.05
CA SER A 218 20.75 -9.13 -9.20
C SER A 218 20.43 -9.52 -10.64
N ARG A 219 20.85 -8.72 -11.63
CA ARG A 219 20.62 -9.00 -13.06
C ARG A 219 21.69 -9.89 -13.69
N GLU A 220 22.92 -9.75 -13.20
CA GLU A 220 24.06 -10.56 -13.64
C GLU A 220 24.09 -11.92 -12.93
N ALA A 221 23.45 -12.02 -11.76
CA ALA A 221 23.31 -13.26 -11.02
C ALA A 221 22.46 -14.29 -11.76
N SER A 222 22.83 -15.56 -11.58
CA SER A 222 22.00 -16.70 -12.01
C SER A 222 20.70 -16.75 -11.21
N SER A 223 19.67 -17.40 -11.77
CA SER A 223 18.42 -17.64 -11.03
C SER A 223 18.70 -18.38 -9.71
N PRO A 224 18.08 -17.96 -8.58
CA PRO A 224 18.27 -18.61 -7.30
C PRO A 224 17.93 -20.10 -7.33
N THR A 225 18.76 -20.91 -6.66
CA THR A 225 18.52 -22.34 -6.47
C THR A 225 17.39 -22.59 -5.46
N PRO A 226 16.70 -23.75 -5.51
CA PRO A 226 15.67 -24.11 -4.52
C PRO A 226 16.18 -24.07 -3.07
N GLU A 227 17.44 -24.41 -2.85
CA GLU A 227 18.11 -24.33 -1.55
C GLU A 227 18.26 -22.89 -1.09
N GLN A 228 18.70 -21.98 -1.96
CA GLN A 228 18.82 -20.56 -1.66
C GLN A 228 17.45 -19.92 -1.34
N ILE A 229 16.41 -20.26 -2.11
CA ILE A 229 15.03 -19.81 -1.87
C ILE A 229 14.58 -20.24 -0.47
N SER A 230 14.80 -21.52 -0.13
CA SER A 230 14.44 -22.07 1.18
C SER A 230 15.21 -21.42 2.33
N GLN A 231 16.50 -21.14 2.14
CA GLN A 231 17.35 -20.46 3.13
C GLN A 231 16.87 -19.02 3.38
N VAL A 232 16.61 -18.26 2.32
CA VAL A 232 16.14 -16.87 2.43
C VAL A 232 14.78 -16.80 3.13
N SER A 233 13.86 -17.70 2.79
CA SER A 233 12.56 -17.81 3.47
C SER A 233 12.72 -18.02 4.98
N ARG A 234 13.55 -18.98 5.42
CA ARG A 234 13.83 -19.22 6.85
C ARG A 234 14.47 -18.03 7.56
N LEU A 235 15.35 -17.30 6.88
CA LEU A 235 15.97 -16.08 7.42
C LEU A 235 14.92 -14.99 7.67
N ILE A 236 13.95 -14.83 6.77
CA ILE A 236 12.86 -13.88 6.93
C ILE A 236 11.96 -14.28 8.10
N GLU A 237 11.59 -15.56 8.21
CA GLU A 237 10.80 -16.06 9.34
C GLU A 237 11.49 -15.80 10.69
N THR A 238 12.80 -16.08 10.74
CA THR A 238 13.64 -15.82 11.93
C THR A 238 13.68 -14.33 12.27
N ARG A 239 13.91 -13.45 11.29
CA ARG A 239 13.91 -11.99 11.48
C ARG A 239 12.53 -11.47 11.88
N GLY A 240 11.48 -12.09 11.37
CA GLY A 240 10.09 -11.78 11.70
C GLY A 240 9.74 -12.10 13.15
N ASN A 241 10.56 -12.89 13.86
CA ASN A 241 10.34 -13.29 15.25
C ASN A 241 8.91 -13.83 15.45
N GLU A 242 8.56 -14.89 14.72
CA GLU A 242 7.22 -15.50 14.71
C GLU A 242 6.11 -14.50 14.31
N GLY A 243 6.45 -13.60 13.39
CA GLY A 243 5.54 -12.56 12.92
C GLY A 243 5.35 -11.39 13.88
N LYS A 244 6.16 -11.24 14.94
CA LYS A 244 6.16 -10.07 15.87
C LYS A 244 6.83 -8.83 15.28
N LYS A 245 7.74 -8.98 14.33
CA LYS A 245 8.39 -7.91 13.56
C LYS A 245 7.91 -7.92 12.12
N ASP A 246 7.80 -6.74 11.52
CA ASP A 246 7.47 -6.60 10.11
C ASP A 246 8.77 -6.47 9.31
N VAL A 247 9.03 -7.41 8.40
CA VAL A 247 10.27 -7.49 7.63
C VAL A 247 10.01 -7.17 6.17
N MET A 248 10.85 -6.32 5.57
CA MET A 248 10.76 -6.00 4.15
C MET A 248 11.04 -7.23 3.28
N LEU A 249 10.25 -7.39 2.22
CA LEU A 249 10.38 -8.46 1.23
C LEU A 249 10.80 -7.93 -0.14
N LEU A 250 10.53 -6.65 -0.40
CA LEU A 250 10.97 -5.94 -1.59
C LEU A 250 11.73 -4.69 -1.20
N GLN A 251 12.73 -4.36 -2.02
CA GLN A 251 13.44 -3.09 -2.04
C GLN A 251 12.94 -2.27 -3.22
N ARG A 252 13.19 -0.95 -3.18
CA ARG A 252 12.69 -0.02 -4.20
C ARG A 252 13.05 -0.45 -5.62
N TRP A 253 14.31 -0.80 -5.86
CA TRP A 253 14.79 -1.16 -7.20
C TRP A 253 14.22 -2.48 -7.74
N ASN A 254 13.63 -3.34 -6.90
CA ASN A 254 12.96 -4.56 -7.37
C ASN A 254 11.75 -4.24 -8.24
N GLY A 255 11.13 -3.07 -8.07
CA GLY A 255 9.99 -2.63 -8.87
C GLY A 255 10.28 -2.68 -10.37
N LYS A 256 11.48 -2.25 -10.78
CA LYS A 256 11.88 -2.23 -12.18
C LYS A 256 12.08 -3.63 -12.77
N ILE A 257 12.70 -4.54 -12.01
CA ILE A 257 12.90 -5.92 -12.47
C ILE A 257 11.56 -6.64 -12.62
N LEU A 258 10.66 -6.49 -11.63
CA LEU A 258 9.32 -7.06 -11.70
C LEU A 258 8.53 -6.50 -12.89
N ALA A 259 8.57 -5.18 -13.08
CA ALA A 259 7.90 -4.53 -14.21
C ALA A 259 8.43 -4.99 -15.57
N GLU A 260 9.76 -5.13 -15.72
CA GLU A 260 10.40 -5.61 -16.96
C GLU A 260 10.02 -7.07 -17.25
N GLU A 261 10.10 -7.97 -16.25
CA GLU A 261 9.77 -9.40 -16.40
C GLU A 261 8.32 -9.60 -16.88
N PHE A 262 7.37 -8.91 -16.24
CA PHE A 262 5.95 -9.05 -16.58
C PHE A 262 5.48 -8.12 -17.70
N LYS A 263 6.37 -7.28 -18.25
CA LYS A 263 6.07 -6.26 -19.29
C LYS A 263 4.99 -5.26 -18.86
N LEU A 264 5.08 -4.82 -17.61
CA LEU A 264 4.13 -3.92 -16.95
C LEU A 264 4.86 -2.69 -16.40
N PRO A 265 5.23 -1.71 -17.25
CA PRO A 265 6.06 -0.56 -16.84
C PRO A 265 5.41 0.29 -15.75
N GLU A 266 4.07 0.41 -15.74
CA GLU A 266 3.37 1.13 -14.68
C GLU A 266 3.50 0.45 -13.31
N MET A 267 3.77 -0.86 -13.25
CA MET A 267 3.93 -1.59 -11.99
C MET A 267 5.16 -1.12 -11.20
N GLU A 268 6.22 -0.67 -11.89
CA GLU A 268 7.48 -0.20 -11.27
C GLU A 268 7.19 0.90 -10.24
N VAL A 269 6.51 1.96 -10.67
CA VAL A 269 6.21 3.13 -9.83
C VAL A 269 5.30 2.76 -8.65
N GLU A 270 4.40 1.80 -8.85
CA GLU A 270 3.50 1.33 -7.79
C GLU A 270 4.24 0.52 -6.72
N ILE A 271 5.18 -0.34 -7.13
CA ILE A 271 6.04 -1.07 -6.20
C ILE A 271 6.98 -0.12 -5.46
N GLU A 272 7.64 0.80 -6.16
CA GLU A 272 8.55 1.77 -5.53
C GLU A 272 7.83 2.59 -4.45
N ARG A 273 6.64 3.10 -4.78
CA ARG A 273 5.83 3.87 -3.83
C ARG A 273 5.42 3.03 -2.62
N ALA A 274 5.01 1.78 -2.86
CA ALA A 274 4.61 0.89 -1.78
C ALA A 274 5.79 0.59 -0.86
N VAL A 275 6.97 0.30 -1.40
CA VAL A 275 8.20 0.08 -0.63
C VAL A 275 8.54 1.32 0.20
N GLU A 276 8.63 2.51 -0.41
CA GLU A 276 8.94 3.75 0.30
C GLU A 276 7.98 4.01 1.47
N GLN A 277 6.67 3.83 1.26
CA GLN A 277 5.67 4.04 2.30
C GLN A 277 5.72 2.98 3.41
N VAL A 278 5.98 1.72 3.05
CA VAL A 278 6.06 0.62 4.01
C VAL A 278 7.31 0.73 4.86
N GLU A 279 8.47 1.02 4.27
CA GLU A 279 9.74 1.27 4.97
C GLU A 279 9.58 2.41 5.96
N ALA A 280 9.08 3.57 5.53
CA ALA A 280 8.85 4.72 6.40
C ALA A 280 7.90 4.39 7.56
N ALA A 281 6.86 3.59 7.31
CA ALA A 281 5.92 3.18 8.34
C ALA A 281 6.48 2.10 9.29
N ILE A 282 7.47 1.31 8.89
CA ILE A 282 8.19 0.39 9.78
C ILE A 282 9.13 1.19 10.69
N ILE A 283 9.95 2.07 10.10
CA ILE A 283 10.89 2.94 10.85
C ILE A 283 10.13 3.75 11.91
N LYS A 284 9.05 4.42 11.51
CA LYS A 284 8.22 5.20 12.44
C LYS A 284 7.62 4.35 13.56
N ALA A 285 7.24 3.10 13.26
CA ALA A 285 6.70 2.20 14.28
C ALA A 285 7.77 1.69 15.24
N GLU A 286 9.01 1.53 14.79
CA GLU A 286 10.15 1.18 15.63
C GLU A 286 10.57 2.36 16.52
N GLU A 287 10.67 3.58 15.95
CA GLU A 287 10.94 4.81 16.71
C GLU A 287 9.89 5.03 17.81
N ALA A 288 8.61 4.90 17.49
CA ALA A 288 7.53 5.04 18.46
C ALA A 288 7.58 3.97 19.57
N LYS A 289 8.03 2.74 19.26
CA LYS A 289 8.25 1.70 20.28
C LYS A 289 9.42 2.06 21.19
N ILE A 290 10.54 2.50 20.63
CA ILE A 290 11.72 2.91 21.39
C ILE A 290 11.39 4.09 22.32
N GLU A 291 10.63 5.07 21.82
CA GLU A 291 10.16 6.19 22.65
C GLU A 291 9.26 5.71 23.78
N LYS A 292 8.31 4.81 23.49
CA LYS A 292 7.43 4.24 24.51
C LYS A 292 8.20 3.46 25.57
N ASP A 293 9.13 2.59 25.16
CA ASP A 293 9.94 1.79 26.09
C ASP A 293 10.80 2.69 27.00
N LYS A 294 11.31 3.82 26.47
CA LYS A 294 12.03 4.83 27.29
C LYS A 294 11.13 5.50 28.32
N VAL A 295 9.90 5.87 27.94
CA VAL A 295 8.92 6.47 28.86
C VAL A 295 8.53 5.46 29.94
N ASP A 296 8.21 4.23 29.55
CA ASP A 296 7.82 3.16 30.48
C ASP A 296 8.96 2.83 31.48
N THR A 297 10.22 2.86 31.03
CA THR A 297 11.39 2.67 31.90
C THR A 297 11.57 3.85 32.87
N ALA A 298 11.44 5.10 32.40
CA ALA A 298 11.54 6.27 33.25
C ALA A 298 10.44 6.32 34.33
N GLU A 299 9.20 5.95 33.97
CA GLU A 299 8.11 5.84 34.95
C GLU A 299 8.34 4.73 35.98
N ALA A 300 8.98 3.62 35.60
CA ALA A 300 9.33 2.55 36.51
C ALA A 300 10.41 2.99 37.52
N ASP A 301 11.45 3.67 37.03
CA ASP A 301 12.53 4.22 37.85
C ASP A 301 12.02 5.27 38.85
N GLU A 302 11.09 6.15 38.42
CA GLU A 302 10.45 7.14 39.29
C GLU A 302 9.61 6.48 40.40
N LYS A 303 8.81 5.46 40.05
CA LYS A 303 8.04 4.70 41.04
C LYS A 303 8.93 3.96 42.04
N GLU A 304 10.06 3.43 41.60
CA GLU A 304 11.02 2.77 42.49
C GLU A 304 11.70 3.77 43.43
N ALA A 305 12.07 4.96 42.92
CA ALA A 305 12.62 6.04 43.74
C ALA A 305 11.62 6.51 44.81
N ASP A 306 10.37 6.74 44.43
CA ASP A 306 9.28 7.13 45.35
C ASP A 306 9.02 6.07 46.43
N ALA A 307 9.06 4.79 46.06
CA ALA A 307 8.92 3.69 47.01
C ALA A 307 10.07 3.67 48.03
N LYS A 308 11.31 3.86 47.59
CA LYS A 308 12.49 3.95 48.47
C LYS A 308 12.39 5.13 49.44
N VAL A 309 11.94 6.30 48.97
CA VAL A 309 11.72 7.49 49.82
C VAL A 309 10.64 7.22 50.88
N LYS A 310 9.52 6.59 50.52
CA LYS A 310 8.45 6.23 51.47
C LYS A 310 8.93 5.25 52.53
N ILE A 311 9.71 4.23 52.14
CA ILE A 311 10.29 3.26 53.08
C ILE A 311 11.27 3.94 54.04
N ALA A 312 12.14 4.81 53.53
CA ALA A 312 13.09 5.56 54.36
C ALA A 312 12.37 6.43 55.40
N LYS A 313 11.32 7.14 54.99
CA LYS A 313 10.50 7.97 55.90
C LYS A 313 9.80 7.13 56.97
N ALA A 314 9.19 6.01 56.58
CA ALA A 314 8.55 5.09 57.54
C ALA A 314 9.55 4.51 58.55
N ALA A 315 10.78 4.19 58.12
CA ALA A 315 11.82 3.70 59.02
C ALA A 315 12.30 4.78 60.02
N GLU A 316 12.31 6.04 59.60
CA GLU A 316 12.66 7.17 60.47
C GLU A 316 11.55 7.44 61.51
N ASP A 317 10.29 7.39 61.10
CA ASP A 317 9.13 7.57 61.99
C ASP A 317 9.06 6.45 63.05
N VAL A 318 9.36 5.19 62.69
CA VAL A 318 9.46 4.07 63.62
C VAL A 318 10.62 4.25 64.61
N LYS A 319 11.78 4.76 64.16
CA LYS A 319 12.89 5.07 65.07
C LYS A 319 12.54 6.17 66.06
N LYS A 320 11.84 7.22 65.64
CA LYS A 320 11.38 8.31 66.52
C LYS A 320 10.39 7.79 67.57
N SER A 321 9.40 6.99 67.17
CA SER A 321 8.44 6.44 68.14
C SER A 321 9.09 5.47 69.14
N ALA A 322 10.05 4.66 68.69
CA ALA A 322 10.80 3.77 69.58
C ALA A 322 11.69 4.52 70.58
N ALA A 323 12.23 5.69 70.20
CA ALA A 323 12.96 6.57 71.10
C ALA A 323 12.05 7.21 72.15
N GLU A 324 10.87 7.72 71.74
CA GLU A 324 9.88 8.30 72.67
C GLU A 324 9.31 7.28 73.67
N VAL A 325 9.17 6.01 73.28
CA VAL A 325 8.75 4.93 74.19
C VAL A 325 9.85 4.60 75.21
N LYS A 326 11.12 4.64 74.81
CA LYS A 326 12.25 4.43 75.73
C LYS A 326 12.41 5.56 76.76
N GLU A 327 11.99 6.77 76.43
CA GLU A 327 12.08 7.93 77.34
C GLU A 327 10.94 7.96 78.38
N LYS A 328 9.90 7.14 78.20
CA LYS A 328 8.74 7.05 79.10
C LYS A 328 8.76 5.84 80.05
N ILE A 329 9.80 5.01 79.99
CA ILE A 329 10.05 3.87 80.89
C ILE A 329 11.19 4.23 81.83
#